data_AF-A0A0Q4RF90-F1
#
_entry.id   AF-A0A0Q4RF90-F1
#
_cell.length_a   1.000
_cell.length_b   1.000
_cell.length_c   1.000
_cell.angle_alpha   90.00
_cell.angle_beta   90.00
_cell.angle_gamma   90.00
#
_symmetry.space_group_name_H-M   'P 1'
#
loop_
_entity.id
_entity.type
_entity.pdbx_description
1 polymer ?
#
loop_
_entity_poly.entity_id
_entity_poly.type
_entity_poly.pdbx_seq_one_letter_code
_entity_poly.pdbx_strand_id
1 'polypeptide(L)'
;MPPLFPILIVLLAGVGLAVQPPTNAALAKASGSVWLASLVSFAMGTAILFAIWAAADRTMPSALKGAPSWAWLGGLYGACFVAALAYASPRLGLASALTIAVGSQLVTALVLDRFGLLGLTAQPISLMRVGGVVLVIGGVLLVRAG
;
A
#
# COMPACT_ATOMS: atom_id res chain seq x y z
N MET A 1 -15.84 3.35 -21.12
CA MET A 1 -15.09 4.34 -20.32
C MET A 1 -14.75 3.69 -18.99
N PRO A 2 -13.49 3.69 -18.53
CA PRO A 2 -13.19 3.19 -17.19
C PRO A 2 -14.07 3.95 -16.18
N PRO A 3 -14.60 3.28 -15.15
CA PRO A 3 -15.47 3.95 -14.19
C PRO A 3 -14.66 5.05 -13.49
N LEU A 4 -15.09 6.31 -13.64
CA LEU A 4 -14.44 7.49 -13.07
C LEU A 4 -14.34 7.40 -11.53
N PHE A 5 -15.28 6.72 -10.90
CA PHE A 5 -15.40 6.62 -9.45
C PHE A 5 -14.22 5.86 -8.79
N PRO A 6 -13.84 4.63 -9.21
CA PRO A 6 -12.63 3.97 -8.74
C PRO A 6 -11.34 4.79 -8.93
N ILE A 7 -11.24 5.55 -10.02
CA ILE A 7 -10.08 6.43 -10.25
C ILE A 7 -10.00 7.48 -9.15
N LEU A 8 -11.12 8.16 -8.85
CA LEU A 8 -11.17 9.15 -7.79
C LEU A 8 -10.85 8.56 -6.41
N ILE A 9 -11.34 7.36 -6.10
CA ILE A 9 -11.03 6.67 -4.84
C ILE A 9 -9.53 6.41 -4.70
N VAL A 10 -8.89 5.87 -5.74
CA VAL A 10 -7.45 5.57 -5.71
C VAL A 10 -6.61 6.85 -5.60
N LEU A 11 -7.03 7.93 -6.25
CA LEU A 11 -6.37 9.23 -6.11
C LEU A 11 -6.44 9.75 -4.66
N LEU A 12 -7.62 9.68 -4.03
CA LEU A 12 -7.78 10.09 -2.63
C LEU A 12 -6.99 9.19 -1.68
N ALA A 13 -6.96 7.87 -1.93
CA ALA A 13 -6.12 6.94 -1.19
C ALA A 13 -4.63 7.28 -1.31
N GLY A 14 -4.19 7.72 -2.50
CA GLY A 14 -2.83 8.19 -2.74
C GLY A 14 -2.44 9.39 -1.88
N VAL A 15 -3.36 10.36 -1.68
CA VAL A 15 -3.14 11.49 -0.76
C VAL A 15 -2.94 10.98 0.68
N GLY A 16 -3.79 10.06 1.12
CA GLY A 16 -3.65 9.42 2.44
C GLY A 16 -2.30 8.70 2.60
N LEU A 17 -1.89 7.93 1.60
CA LEU A 17 -0.59 7.23 1.60
C LEU A 17 0.61 8.18 1.56
N ALA A 18 0.48 9.40 1.04
CA ALA A 18 1.56 10.39 1.09
C ALA A 18 1.69 11.05 2.47
N VAL A 19 0.56 11.27 3.16
CA VAL A 19 0.54 11.89 4.50
C VAL A 19 0.89 10.89 5.61
N GLN A 20 0.61 9.60 5.42
CA GLN A 20 0.81 8.59 6.45
C GLN A 20 2.28 8.41 6.91
N PRO A 21 3.30 8.34 6.02
CA PRO A 21 4.70 8.19 6.44
C PRO A 21 5.19 9.28 7.41
N PRO A 22 5.02 10.59 7.16
CA PRO A 22 5.45 11.61 8.13
C PRO A 22 4.66 11.57 9.44
N THR A 23 3.36 11.25 9.41
CA THR A 23 2.57 11.05 10.65
C THR A 23 3.14 9.90 11.50
N ASN A 24 3.41 8.76 10.88
CA ASN A 24 3.96 7.60 11.58
C ASN A 24 5.42 7.78 11.98
N ALA A 25 6.20 8.54 11.19
CA ALA A 25 7.55 8.94 11.57
C ALA A 25 7.56 9.84 12.82
N ALA A 26 6.57 10.72 12.98
CA ALA A 26 6.42 11.53 14.19
C ALA A 26 6.15 10.67 15.43
N LEU A 27 5.26 9.68 15.33
CA LEU A 27 5.02 8.69 16.38
C LEU A 27 6.28 7.86 16.68
N ALA A 28 7.01 7.44 15.65
CA ALA A 28 8.25 6.68 15.81
C ALA A 28 9.35 7.52 16.49
N LYS A 29 9.43 8.82 16.17
CA LYS A 29 10.37 9.73 16.82
C LYS A 29 10.04 9.95 18.30
N ALA A 30 8.75 10.13 18.62
CA ALA A 30 8.30 10.32 20.00
C ALA A 30 8.47 9.07 20.86
N SER A 31 8.25 7.89 20.28
CA SER A 31 8.29 6.62 21.00
C SER A 31 9.64 5.88 20.93
N GLY A 32 10.54 6.29 20.03
CA GLY A 32 11.78 5.56 19.72
C GLY A 32 11.56 4.24 18.96
N SER A 33 10.34 3.91 18.51
CA SER A 33 10.03 2.61 17.90
C SER A 33 9.09 2.73 16.69
N VAL A 34 9.57 2.30 15.52
CA VAL A 34 8.76 2.22 14.29
C VAL A 34 7.70 1.12 14.37
N TRP A 35 7.94 0.08 15.17
CA TRP A 35 6.98 -0.99 15.41
C TRP A 35 5.83 -0.50 16.27
N LEU A 36 6.11 0.27 17.33
CA LEU A 36 5.08 0.87 18.17
C LEU A 36 4.27 1.91 17.40
N ALA A 37 4.92 2.75 16.59
CA ALA A 37 4.23 3.69 15.69
C ALA A 37 3.27 2.97 14.73
N SER A 38 3.72 1.87 14.13
CA SER A 38 2.89 1.06 13.23
C SER A 38 1.73 0.41 13.96
N LEU A 39 1.96 -0.14 15.16
CA LEU A 39 0.92 -0.72 16.00
C LEU A 39 -0.16 0.30 16.34
N VAL A 40 0.21 1.51 16.75
CA VAL A 40 -0.73 2.60 17.05
C VAL A 40 -1.52 3.00 15.80
N SER A 41 -0.85 3.12 14.65
CA SER A 41 -1.48 3.43 13.36
C SER A 41 -2.53 2.39 12.97
N PHE A 42 -2.20 1.10 13.10
CA PHE A 42 -3.11 -0.01 12.81
C PHE A 42 -4.24 -0.13 13.83
N ALA A 43 -3.98 0.14 15.11
CA ALA A 43 -5.01 0.14 16.14
C ALA A 43 -6.08 1.22 15.85
N MET A 44 -5.65 2.42 15.50
CA MET A 44 -6.56 3.51 15.11
C MET A 44 -7.33 3.16 13.83
N GLY A 45 -6.64 2.66 12.80
CA GLY A 45 -7.28 2.22 11.56
C GLY A 45 -8.30 1.10 11.79
N THR A 46 -7.98 0.12 12.64
CA THR A 46 -8.88 -0.98 13.00
C THR A 46 -10.11 -0.46 13.75
N ALA A 47 -9.95 0.47 14.69
CA ALA A 47 -11.08 1.07 15.40
C ALA A 47 -12.03 1.81 14.45
N ILE A 48 -11.49 2.59 13.50
CA ILE A 48 -12.28 3.29 12.48
C ILE A 48 -13.00 2.29 11.56
N LEU A 49 -12.29 1.28 11.05
CA LEU A 49 -12.88 0.25 10.19
C LEU A 49 -13.97 -0.54 10.91
N PHE A 50 -13.76 -0.89 12.18
CA PHE A 50 -14.75 -1.56 13.00
C PHE A 50 -16.01 -0.71 13.17
N ALA A 51 -15.85 0.59 13.48
CA ALA A 51 -16.98 1.52 13.61
C ALA A 51 -17.78 1.63 12.30
N ILE A 52 -17.10 1.78 11.16
CA ILE A 52 -17.74 1.85 9.84
C ILE A 52 -18.49 0.54 9.53
N TRP A 53 -17.82 -0.61 9.67
CA TRP A 53 -18.43 -1.91 9.42
C TRP A 53 -19.65 -2.15 10.31
N ALA A 54 -19.55 -1.86 11.62
CA ALA A 54 -20.65 -2.02 12.57
C ALA A 54 -21.82 -1.06 12.30
N ALA A 55 -21.57 0.13 11.74
CA ALA A 55 -22.60 1.12 11.45
C ALA A 55 -23.30 0.90 10.10
N ALA A 56 -22.54 0.55 9.05
CA ALA A 56 -23.01 0.63 7.67
C ALA A 56 -23.12 -0.71 6.92
N ASP A 57 -22.25 -1.69 7.19
CA ASP A 57 -22.16 -2.92 6.37
C ASP A 57 -22.66 -4.17 7.13
N ARG A 58 -22.14 -4.41 8.34
CA ARG A 58 -22.54 -5.49 9.26
C ARG A 58 -22.50 -6.90 8.66
N THR A 59 -21.69 -7.13 7.61
CA THR A 59 -21.49 -8.46 7.02
C THR A 59 -21.01 -9.46 8.06
N MET A 60 -21.68 -10.61 8.21
CA MET A 60 -21.32 -11.56 9.26
C MET A 60 -19.89 -12.11 9.10
N PRO A 61 -19.11 -12.26 10.18
CA PRO A 61 -17.74 -12.82 10.11
C PRO A 61 -17.66 -14.22 9.50
N SER A 62 -18.76 -14.98 9.51
CA SER A 62 -18.87 -16.28 8.85
C SER A 62 -18.64 -16.21 7.34
N ALA A 63 -18.79 -15.04 6.71
CA ALA A 63 -18.47 -14.80 5.30
C ALA A 63 -16.98 -15.07 4.98
N LEU A 64 -16.11 -15.05 5.97
CA LEU A 64 -14.67 -15.31 5.80
C LEU A 64 -14.30 -16.81 5.80
N LYS A 65 -15.25 -17.72 6.04
CA LYS A 65 -14.96 -19.17 6.15
C LYS A 65 -14.34 -19.79 4.90
N GLY A 66 -14.55 -19.18 3.72
CA GLY A 66 -13.97 -19.63 2.45
C GLY A 66 -12.72 -18.87 2.01
N ALA A 67 -12.22 -17.94 2.83
CA ALA A 67 -11.08 -17.11 2.44
C ALA A 67 -9.79 -17.96 2.33
N PRO A 68 -9.00 -17.79 1.27
CA PRO A 68 -7.74 -18.52 1.11
C PRO A 68 -6.75 -18.12 2.21
N SER A 69 -5.87 -19.04 2.63
CA SER A 69 -4.96 -18.86 3.76
C SER A 69 -4.03 -17.63 3.62
N TRP A 70 -3.62 -17.30 2.40
CA TRP A 70 -2.79 -16.13 2.13
C TRP A 70 -3.51 -14.80 2.34
N ALA A 71 -4.85 -14.77 2.32
CA ALA A 71 -5.62 -13.52 2.47
C ALA A 71 -5.45 -12.91 3.88
N TRP A 72 -5.18 -13.76 4.86
CA TRP A 72 -4.95 -13.36 6.24
C TRP A 72 -3.61 -12.64 6.47
N LEU A 73 -2.71 -12.66 5.48
CA LEU A 73 -1.41 -11.96 5.53
C LEU A 73 -1.52 -10.47 5.19
N GLY A 74 -2.69 -9.97 4.77
CA GLY A 74 -2.86 -8.58 4.37
C GLY A 74 -2.43 -7.57 5.45
N GLY A 75 -2.78 -7.83 6.71
CA GLY A 75 -2.37 -6.99 7.85
C GLY A 75 -0.86 -6.97 8.06
N LEU A 76 -0.18 -8.10 7.84
CA LEU A 76 1.28 -8.19 7.93
C LEU A 76 1.95 -7.30 6.86
N TYR A 77 1.51 -7.39 5.60
CA TYR A 77 2.08 -6.59 4.51
C TYR A 77 1.94 -5.09 4.79
N GLY A 78 0.75 -4.67 5.25
CA GLY A 78 0.51 -3.26 5.59
C GLY A 78 1.34 -2.80 6.79
N ALA A 79 1.45 -3.60 7.85
CA ALA A 79 2.24 -3.25 9.04
C ALA A 79 3.72 -3.09 8.71
N CYS A 80 4.28 -4.02 7.92
CA CYS A 80 5.67 -3.93 7.44
C CYS A 80 5.87 -2.71 6.53
N PHE A 81 4.93 -2.43 5.63
CA PHE A 81 4.99 -1.27 4.75
C PHE A 81 5.01 0.04 5.54
N VAL A 82 4.09 0.19 6.50
CA VAL A 82 4.01 1.37 7.35
C VAL A 82 5.28 1.57 8.17
N ALA A 83 5.81 0.51 8.80
CA ALA A 83 7.04 0.58 9.56
C ALA A 83 8.23 0.98 8.68
N ALA A 84 8.34 0.38 7.50
CA ALA A 84 9.40 0.66 6.54
C ALA A 84 9.35 2.12 6.06
N LEU A 85 8.17 2.65 5.73
CA LEU A 85 8.02 4.02 5.27
C LEU A 85 8.20 5.05 6.39
N ALA A 86 7.77 4.76 7.62
CA ALA A 86 8.04 5.59 8.79
C ALA A 86 9.55 5.66 9.09
N TYR A 87 10.28 4.57 8.86
CA TYR A 87 11.74 4.52 8.97
C TYR A 87 12.45 5.24 7.81
N ALA A 88 12.03 4.97 6.58
CA ALA A 88 12.75 5.40 5.39
C ALA A 88 12.48 6.87 5.04
N SER A 89 11.25 7.36 5.23
CA SER A 89 10.88 8.72 4.80
C SER A 89 11.72 9.85 5.41
N PRO A 90 12.11 9.83 6.71
CA PRO A 90 12.97 10.87 7.27
C PRO A 90 14.43 10.77 6.81
N ARG A 91 14.85 9.60 6.28
CA ARG A 91 16.23 9.31 5.87
C ARG A 91 16.47 9.55 4.38
N LEU A 92 15.48 9.24 3.56
CA LEU A 92 15.57 9.32 2.10
C LEU A 92 14.87 10.56 1.52
N GLY A 93 14.08 11.27 2.33
CA GLY A 93 13.08 12.22 1.85
C GLY A 93 11.78 11.51 1.43
N LEU A 94 10.65 12.19 1.64
CA LEU A 94 9.32 11.60 1.41
C LEU A 94 9.11 11.20 -0.05
N ALA A 95 9.45 12.09 -0.99
CA ALA A 95 9.28 11.84 -2.41
C ALA A 95 10.05 10.59 -2.87
N SER A 96 11.34 10.51 -2.52
CA SER A 96 12.20 9.36 -2.85
C SER A 96 11.69 8.05 -2.21
N ALA A 97 11.26 8.08 -0.95
CA ALA A 97 10.74 6.89 -0.28
C ALA A 97 9.46 6.37 -0.97
N LEU A 98 8.54 7.26 -1.34
CA LEU A 98 7.29 6.90 -2.01
C LEU A 98 7.53 6.43 -3.45
N THR A 99 8.39 7.09 -4.22
CA THR A 99 8.67 6.68 -5.60
C THR A 99 9.35 5.32 -5.66
N ILE A 100 10.29 5.03 -4.76
CA ILE A 100 10.89 3.69 -4.63
C ILE A 100 9.82 2.65 -4.30
N ALA A 101 8.91 2.95 -3.38
CA ALA A 101 7.80 2.07 -3.03
C ALA A 101 6.88 1.80 -4.24
N VAL A 102 6.49 2.83 -4.98
CA VAL A 102 5.66 2.68 -6.19
C VAL A 102 6.39 1.86 -7.26
N GLY A 103 7.68 2.10 -7.47
CA GLY A 103 8.49 1.32 -8.41
C GLY A 103 8.48 -0.18 -8.09
N SER A 104 8.73 -0.55 -6.83
CA SER A 104 8.73 -1.96 -6.42
C SER A 104 7.33 -2.59 -6.47
N GLN A 105 6.29 -1.84 -6.13
CA GLN A 105 4.90 -2.26 -6.24
C GLN A 105 4.53 -2.58 -7.69
N LEU A 106 4.92 -1.75 -8.67
CA LEU A 106 4.61 -1.98 -10.08
C LEU A 106 5.33 -3.20 -10.65
N VAL A 107 6.62 -3.39 -10.31
CA VAL A 107 7.36 -4.59 -10.70
C VAL A 107 6.71 -5.84 -10.11
N THR A 108 6.33 -5.79 -8.83
CA THR A 108 5.65 -6.90 -8.16
C THR A 108 4.29 -7.18 -8.80
N ALA A 109 3.51 -6.14 -9.13
CA ALA A 109 2.22 -6.27 -9.79
C ALA A 109 2.33 -6.97 -11.16
N LEU A 110 3.38 -6.67 -11.95
CA LEU A 110 3.62 -7.39 -13.21
C LEU A 110 3.85 -8.89 -12.98
N VAL A 111 4.62 -9.25 -11.96
CA VAL A 111 4.87 -10.66 -11.61
C VAL A 111 3.58 -11.35 -11.18
N LEU A 112 2.81 -10.73 -10.27
CA LEU A 112 1.54 -11.27 -9.79
C LEU A 112 0.55 -11.46 -10.95
N ASP A 113 0.42 -10.47 -11.83
CA ASP A 113 -0.48 -10.51 -12.99
C ASP A 113 -0.06 -11.55 -14.01
N ARG A 114 1.24 -11.69 -14.30
CA ARG A 114 1.72 -12.66 -15.30
C ARG A 114 1.46 -14.09 -14.90
N PHE A 115 1.68 -14.39 -13.62
CA PHE A 115 1.61 -15.75 -13.09
C PHE A 115 0.25 -16.07 -12.44
N GLY A 116 -0.68 -15.11 -12.37
CA GLY A 116 -1.98 -15.30 -11.74
C GLY A 116 -1.88 -15.64 -10.25
N LEU A 117 -0.88 -15.07 -9.57
CA LEU A 117 -0.64 -15.36 -8.16
C LEU A 117 -1.75 -14.74 -7.28
N LEU A 118 -1.95 -15.29 -6.08
CA LEU A 118 -2.98 -14.82 -5.12
C LEU A 118 -4.41 -14.85 -5.69
N GLY A 119 -4.71 -15.84 -6.55
CA GLY A 119 -6.04 -16.02 -7.13
C GLY A 119 -6.39 -15.02 -8.24
N LEU A 120 -5.41 -14.27 -8.74
CA LEU A 120 -5.58 -13.39 -9.89
C LEU A 120 -5.72 -14.21 -11.18
N THR A 121 -6.55 -13.72 -12.11
CA THR A 121 -6.55 -14.25 -13.47
C THR A 121 -5.24 -13.85 -14.16
N ALA A 122 -4.46 -14.83 -14.62
CA ALA A 122 -3.21 -14.54 -15.33
C ALA A 122 -3.47 -13.67 -16.56
N GLN A 123 -2.79 -12.52 -16.62
CA GLN A 123 -2.91 -11.56 -17.71
C GLN A 123 -1.66 -11.58 -18.60
N PRO A 124 -1.81 -11.52 -19.93
CA PRO A 124 -0.67 -11.30 -20.81
C PRO A 124 -0.07 -9.92 -20.52
N ILE A 125 1.25 -9.87 -20.30
CA ILE A 125 1.96 -8.60 -20.18
C ILE A 125 2.19 -8.05 -21.59
N SER A 126 1.54 -6.93 -21.92
CA SER A 126 1.81 -6.20 -23.16
C SER A 126 3.12 -5.42 -23.08
N LEU A 127 3.77 -5.21 -24.23
CA LEU A 127 4.97 -4.36 -24.32
C LEU A 127 4.71 -2.93 -23.84
N MET A 128 3.50 -2.40 -24.05
CA MET A 128 3.11 -1.08 -23.55
C MET A 128 3.13 -1.03 -22.01
N ARG A 129 2.70 -2.10 -21.35
CA ARG A 129 2.69 -2.18 -19.88
C ARG A 129 4.11 -2.24 -19.33
N VAL A 130 4.99 -3.03 -19.97
CA VAL A 130 6.42 -3.06 -19.63
C VAL A 130 7.04 -1.68 -19.82
N GLY A 131 6.80 -1.03 -20.96
CA GLY A 131 7.30 0.32 -21.25
C GLY A 131 6.83 1.33 -20.21
N GLY A 132 5.56 1.30 -19.80
CA GLY A 132 5.02 2.15 -18.74
C GLY A 132 5.72 1.95 -17.39
N VAL A 133 5.95 0.70 -16.98
CA VAL A 133 6.70 0.41 -15.75
C VAL A 133 8.15 0.88 -15.86
N VAL A 134 8.82 0.67 -16.99
CA VAL A 134 10.19 1.17 -17.23
C VAL A 134 10.24 2.70 -17.12
N LEU A 135 9.28 3.42 -17.66
CA LEU A 135 9.19 4.88 -17.53
C LEU A 135 9.01 5.30 -16.06
N VAL A 136 8.17 4.60 -15.29
CA VAL A 136 8.01 4.89 -13.86
C VAL A 136 9.33 4.65 -13.13
N ILE A 137 10.03 3.53 -13.38
CA ILE A 137 11.34 3.26 -12.79
C ILE A 137 12.35 4.34 -13.17
N GLY A 138 12.36 4.82 -14.42
CA GLY A 138 13.15 5.98 -14.83
C GLY A 138 12.81 7.23 -13.99
N GLY A 139 11.53 7.49 -13.77
CA GLY A 139 11.06 8.54 -12.87
C GLY A 139 11.54 8.37 -11.42
N VAL A 140 11.56 7.15 -10.88
CA VAL A 140 12.12 6.85 -9.55
C VAL A 140 13.60 7.24 -9.49
N LEU A 141 14.38 6.87 -10.51
CA LEU A 141 15.81 7.17 -10.57
C LEU A 141 16.07 8.68 -10.62
N LEU A 142 15.27 9.41 -11.41
CA LEU A 142 15.37 10.87 -11.52
C LEU A 142 15.01 11.56 -10.20
N VAL A 143 13.91 11.15 -9.55
CA VAL A 143 13.50 11.72 -8.25
C VAL A 143 14.53 11.46 -7.17
N ARG A 144 15.22 10.32 -7.20
CA ARG A 144 16.28 10.01 -6.23
C ARG A 144 17.58 10.79 -6.51
N ALA A 145 17.85 11.13 -7.76
CA ALA A 145 19.08 11.79 -8.17
C ALA A 145 19.05 13.32 -7.98
N GLY A 146 17.86 13.93 -7.97
CA GLY A 146 17.64 15.34 -7.65
C GLY A 146 17.44 15.58 -6.17
#